data_AF-A0A2N5W9L0-F1
#
_entry.id   AF-A0A2N5W9L0-F1
#
_cell.length_a   1.000
_cell.length_b   1.000
_cell.length_c   1.000
_cell.angle_alpha   90.00
_cell.angle_beta   90.00
_cell.angle_gamma   90.00
#
_symmetry.space_group_name_H-M   'P 1'
#
loop_
_entity.id
_entity.type
_entity.pdbx_description
1 polymer ?
#
loop_
_entity_poly.entity_id
_entity_poly.type
_entity_poly.pdbx_seq_one_letter_code
_entity_poly.pdbx_strand_id
1 'polypeptide(L)'
;MTNKEIKSEDFQKLFSAILGQTDIKEYHKNLLTSHIEILESLFDSYFRKFEGFSCSHDKSAFVVSRMMKSLNTGEVYPLIETYDIEKYPQMKKHEGELAYWCPTSIKDTDEAISFVENILNLNFEGLIDKFNKVKGAKND
;
A
#
# COMPACT_ATOMS: atom_id res chain seq x y z
N MET A 1 21.18 -6.37 -37.28
CA MET A 1 20.64 -6.83 -35.99
C MET A 1 19.16 -6.49 -35.97
N THR A 2 18.28 -7.49 -36.07
CA THR A 2 16.83 -7.30 -36.12
C THR A 2 16.30 -7.03 -34.72
N ASN A 3 15.75 -5.83 -34.49
CA ASN A 3 14.93 -5.54 -33.32
C ASN A 3 13.71 -6.47 -33.35
N LYS A 4 13.72 -7.53 -32.54
CA LYS A 4 12.53 -8.35 -32.31
C LYS A 4 11.55 -7.51 -31.50
N GLU A 5 10.51 -7.01 -32.15
CA GLU A 5 9.35 -6.45 -31.47
C GLU A 5 8.72 -7.53 -30.59
N ILE A 6 8.70 -7.27 -29.28
CA ILE A 6 8.00 -8.12 -28.32
C ILE A 6 6.51 -7.95 -28.58
N LYS A 7 5.85 -9.00 -29.10
CA LYS A 7 4.41 -8.99 -29.36
C LYS A 7 3.64 -9.06 -28.04
N SER A 8 2.44 -8.49 -27.97
CA SER A 8 1.66 -8.46 -26.72
C SER A 8 1.34 -9.85 -26.19
N GLU A 9 1.22 -10.85 -27.06
CA GLU A 9 1.05 -12.25 -26.69
C GLU A 9 2.27 -12.84 -25.99
N ASP A 10 3.48 -12.43 -26.36
CA ASP A 10 4.71 -12.84 -25.69
C ASP A 10 4.79 -12.21 -24.30
N PHE A 11 4.33 -10.95 -24.16
CA PHE A 11 4.23 -10.28 -22.86
C PHE A 11 3.18 -10.94 -21.97
N GLN A 12 2.00 -11.28 -22.51
CA GLN A 12 0.96 -12.00 -21.76
C GLN A 12 1.40 -13.40 -21.35
N LYS A 13 2.13 -14.13 -22.20
CA LYS A 13 2.72 -15.43 -21.83
C LYS A 13 3.78 -15.28 -20.75
N LEU A 14 4.63 -14.26 -20.82
CA LEU A 14 5.62 -13.98 -19.78
C LEU A 14 4.94 -13.62 -18.45
N PHE A 15 3.91 -12.76 -18.49
CA PHE A 15 3.11 -12.38 -17.32
C PHE A 15 2.39 -13.60 -16.73
N SER A 16 1.79 -14.44 -17.58
CA SER A 16 1.10 -15.65 -17.16
C SER A 16 2.06 -16.71 -16.61
N ALA A 17 3.29 -16.77 -17.12
CA ALA A 17 4.35 -17.65 -16.60
C ALA A 17 4.89 -17.16 -15.26
N ILE A 18 5.05 -15.84 -15.07
CA ILE A 18 5.43 -15.22 -13.79
C ILE A 18 4.33 -15.43 -12.74
N LEU A 19 3.07 -15.18 -13.13
CA LEU A 19 1.90 -15.40 -12.27
C LEU A 19 1.60 -16.88 -12.03
N GLY A 20 1.99 -17.77 -12.96
CA GLY A 20 1.79 -19.21 -12.86
C GLY A 20 2.85 -19.94 -12.02
N GLN A 21 3.98 -19.30 -11.71
CA GLN A 21 5.08 -19.87 -10.92
C GLN A 21 5.21 -19.26 -9.52
N THR A 22 4.53 -18.15 -9.24
CA THR A 22 4.58 -17.45 -7.95
C THR A 22 3.19 -17.47 -7.35
N ASP A 23 3.04 -17.89 -6.08
CA ASP A 23 1.76 -17.73 -5.39
C ASP A 23 1.39 -16.24 -5.47
N ILE A 24 0.27 -15.90 -6.09
CA ILE A 24 -0.16 -14.51 -6.33
C ILE A 24 -0.17 -13.74 -5.01
N LYS A 25 -0.45 -14.42 -3.89
CA LYS A 25 -0.37 -13.86 -2.54
C LYS A 25 1.06 -13.51 -2.13
N GLU A 26 2.04 -14.33 -2.48
CA GLU A 26 3.45 -14.10 -2.20
C GLU A 26 4.02 -12.97 -3.06
N TYR A 27 3.65 -12.92 -4.35
CA TYR A 27 3.99 -11.78 -5.20
C TYR A 27 3.38 -10.47 -4.67
N HIS A 28 2.09 -10.49 -4.30
CA HIS A 28 1.40 -9.34 -3.76
C HIS A 28 2.03 -8.83 -2.46
N LYS A 29 2.33 -9.75 -1.54
CA LYS A 29 3.07 -9.47 -0.32
C LYS A 29 4.42 -8.83 -0.65
N ASN A 30 5.22 -9.45 -1.52
CA ASN A 30 6.54 -8.94 -1.90
C ASN A 30 6.48 -7.55 -2.52
N LEU A 31 5.47 -7.27 -3.35
CA LEU A 31 5.25 -5.96 -3.95
C LEU A 31 4.98 -4.88 -2.90
N LEU A 32 4.13 -5.17 -1.91
CA LEU A 32 3.82 -4.23 -0.84
C LEU A 32 4.96 -4.09 0.17
N THR A 33 5.72 -5.16 0.44
CA THR A 33 6.79 -5.16 1.46
C THR A 33 8.14 -4.66 0.94
N SER A 34 8.35 -4.58 -0.37
CA SER A 34 9.67 -4.25 -0.97
C SER A 34 10.08 -2.80 -0.79
N HIS A 35 9.13 -1.89 -0.55
CA HIS A 35 9.37 -0.45 -0.47
C HIS A 35 8.56 0.18 0.67
N ILE A 36 8.91 -0.18 1.90
CA ILE A 36 8.28 0.32 3.13
C ILE A 36 8.31 1.85 3.18
N GLU A 37 9.43 2.49 2.79
CA GLU A 37 9.53 3.95 2.85
C GLU A 37 8.56 4.65 1.89
N ILE A 38 8.22 4.01 0.77
CA ILE A 38 7.22 4.53 -0.18
C ILE A 38 5.84 4.48 0.43
N LEU A 39 5.49 3.38 1.12
CA LEU A 39 4.21 3.27 1.82
C LEU A 39 4.11 4.28 2.97
N GLU A 40 5.16 4.43 3.76
CA GLU A 40 5.18 5.42 4.84
C GLU A 40 5.05 6.84 4.30
N SER A 41 5.71 7.17 3.19
CA SER A 41 5.59 8.48 2.53
C SER A 41 4.20 8.71 1.95
N LEU A 42 3.58 7.67 1.39
CA LEU A 42 2.21 7.71 0.87
C LEU A 42 1.21 8.00 1.99
N PHE A 43 1.27 7.24 3.08
CA PHE A 43 0.37 7.43 4.22
C PHE A 43 0.64 8.74 4.96
N ASP A 44 1.90 9.18 5.11
CA ASP A 44 2.23 10.49 5.68
C ASP A 44 1.59 11.62 4.85
N SER A 45 1.72 11.56 3.52
CA SER A 45 1.09 12.53 2.62
C SER A 45 -0.44 12.50 2.73
N TYR A 46 -1.04 11.31 2.84
CA TYR A 46 -2.47 11.13 3.02
C TYR A 46 -2.95 11.74 4.36
N PHE A 47 -2.32 11.40 5.48
CA PHE A 47 -2.72 11.91 6.79
C PHE A 47 -2.52 13.42 6.91
N ARG A 48 -1.44 13.98 6.35
CA ARG A 48 -1.25 15.43 6.28
C ARG A 48 -2.40 16.13 5.60
N LYS A 49 -2.93 15.53 4.53
CA LYS A 49 -4.01 16.11 3.74
C LYS A 49 -5.38 16.00 4.41
N PHE A 50 -5.67 14.86 5.05
CA PHE A 50 -7.02 14.56 5.53
C PHE A 50 -7.20 14.70 7.05
N GLU A 51 -6.14 14.48 7.84
CA GLU A 51 -6.16 14.55 9.30
C GLU A 51 -5.31 15.71 9.87
N GLY A 52 -4.47 16.31 9.03
CA GLY A 52 -3.57 17.39 9.40
C GLY A 52 -2.14 16.92 9.68
N PHE A 53 -1.25 17.90 9.83
CA PHE A 53 0.19 17.66 9.88
C PHE A 53 0.65 16.94 11.16
N SER A 54 0.00 17.22 12.29
CA SER A 54 0.41 16.73 13.61
C SER A 54 0.47 15.21 13.66
N CYS A 55 1.63 14.67 14.04
CA CYS A 55 1.90 13.24 14.21
C CYS A 55 1.59 12.38 12.96
N SER A 56 1.52 12.98 11.77
CA SER A 56 1.26 12.28 10.50
C SER A 56 2.28 11.17 10.22
N HIS A 57 3.55 11.42 10.56
CA HIS A 57 4.63 10.44 10.42
C HIS A 57 4.48 9.25 11.39
N ASP A 58 4.07 9.50 12.64
CA ASP A 58 3.83 8.41 13.61
C ASP A 58 2.66 7.54 13.17
N LYS A 59 1.60 8.15 12.63
CA LYS A 59 0.46 7.44 12.05
C LYS A 59 0.86 6.59 10.86
N SER A 60 1.68 7.13 9.95
CA SER A 60 2.11 6.38 8.77
C SER A 60 2.97 5.17 9.15
N ALA A 61 3.95 5.34 10.03
CA ALA A 61 4.76 4.24 10.54
C ALA A 61 3.90 3.18 11.25
N PHE A 62 2.94 3.61 12.07
CA PHE A 62 2.02 2.69 12.75
C PHE A 62 1.18 1.87 11.75
N VAL A 63 0.55 2.52 10.77
CA VAL A 63 -0.27 1.84 9.76
C VAL A 63 0.56 0.86 8.94
N VAL A 64 1.73 1.27 8.46
CA VAL A 64 2.61 0.40 7.67
C VAL A 64 3.06 -0.80 8.49
N SER A 65 3.46 -0.62 9.75
CA SER A 65 3.85 -1.74 10.62
C SER A 65 2.72 -2.76 10.81
N ARG A 66 1.48 -2.29 10.97
CA ARG A 66 0.28 -3.14 11.12
C ARG A 66 -0.05 -3.86 9.82
N MET A 67 0.06 -3.20 8.67
CA MET A 67 -0.08 -3.81 7.35
C MET A 67 0.96 -4.93 7.14
N MET A 68 2.22 -4.69 7.47
CA MET A 68 3.27 -5.72 7.36
C MET A 68 2.96 -6.94 8.24
N LYS A 69 2.45 -6.70 9.45
CA LYS A 69 2.00 -7.78 10.33
C LYS A 69 0.82 -8.55 9.71
N SER A 70 -0.17 -7.85 9.15
CA SER A 70 -1.32 -8.44 8.46
C SER A 70 -0.87 -9.31 7.29
N LEU A 71 0.00 -8.80 6.41
CA LEU A 71 0.53 -9.54 5.27
C LEU A 71 1.36 -10.78 5.66
N ASN A 72 1.99 -10.76 6.84
CA ASN A 72 2.75 -11.90 7.35
C ASN A 72 1.88 -12.99 7.99
N THR A 73 0.78 -12.59 8.64
CA THR A 73 -0.06 -13.50 9.44
C THR A 73 -1.34 -13.92 8.71
N GLY A 74 -1.79 -13.15 7.72
CA GLY A 74 -3.10 -13.28 7.09
C GLY A 74 -4.26 -12.77 7.95
N GLU A 75 -3.98 -12.10 9.07
CA GLU A 75 -4.99 -11.57 9.98
C GLU A 75 -5.27 -10.09 9.74
N VAL A 76 -6.49 -9.64 10.05
CA VAL A 76 -6.89 -8.24 10.01
C VAL A 76 -6.61 -7.59 11.36
N TYR A 77 -5.88 -6.48 11.36
CA TYR A 77 -5.59 -5.72 12.60
C TYR A 77 -6.30 -4.37 12.61
N PRO A 78 -6.87 -3.97 13.76
CA PRO A 78 -7.39 -2.62 13.92
C PRO A 78 -6.25 -1.59 13.89
N LEU A 79 -6.52 -0.44 13.29
CA LEU A 79 -5.63 0.73 13.28
C LEU A 79 -6.05 1.80 14.30
N ILE A 80 -7.07 1.49 15.10
CA ILE A 80 -7.58 2.34 16.17
C ILE A 80 -7.29 1.64 17.49
N GLU A 81 -6.51 2.29 18.35
CA GLU A 81 -6.23 1.84 19.72
C GLU A 81 -6.29 3.00 20.69
N THR A 82 -6.77 2.72 21.89
CA THR A 82 -6.80 3.68 23.00
C THR A 82 -5.60 3.46 23.92
N TYR A 83 -5.21 4.49 24.67
CA TYR A 83 -4.26 4.30 25.75
C TYR A 83 -4.83 3.34 26.80
N ASP A 84 -4.14 2.23 26.97
CA ASP A 84 -4.37 1.21 27.98
C ASP A 84 -3.32 1.36 29.07
N ILE A 85 -3.75 1.48 30.33
CA ILE A 85 -2.87 1.69 31.48
C ILE A 85 -1.92 0.50 31.72
N GLU A 86 -2.32 -0.71 31.33
CA GLU A 86 -1.47 -1.90 31.45
C GLU A 86 -0.30 -1.85 30.47
N LYS A 87 -0.53 -1.29 29.28
CA LYS A 87 0.48 -1.15 28.22
C LYS A 87 1.29 0.15 28.33
N TYR A 88 0.64 1.22 28.79
CA TYR A 88 1.21 2.56 28.87
C TYR A 88 0.94 3.20 30.25
N PRO A 89 1.57 2.72 31.34
CA PRO A 89 1.34 3.25 32.69
C PRO A 89 1.58 4.76 32.80
N GLN A 90 2.52 5.30 32.02
CA GLN A 90 2.83 6.72 31.95
C GLN A 90 1.70 7.57 31.33
N MET A 91 0.79 6.96 30.57
CA MET A 91 -0.33 7.63 29.90
C MET A 91 -1.64 7.51 30.68
N LYS A 92 -1.60 7.17 31.98
CA LYS A 92 -2.80 7.05 32.84
C LYS A 92 -3.78 8.22 32.73
N LYS A 93 -3.29 9.45 32.52
CA LYS A 93 -4.13 10.65 32.37
C LYS A 93 -4.98 10.66 31.09
N HIS A 94 -4.60 9.85 30.11
CA HIS A 94 -5.22 9.71 28.79
C HIS A 94 -5.89 8.35 28.61
N GLU A 95 -6.10 7.59 29.69
CA GLU A 95 -6.71 6.26 29.65
C GLU A 95 -8.08 6.31 28.95
N GLY A 96 -8.26 5.44 27.94
CA GLY A 96 -9.46 5.40 27.11
C GLY A 96 -9.51 6.46 25.99
N GLU A 97 -8.58 7.42 25.94
CA GLU A 97 -8.42 8.31 24.79
C GLU A 97 -7.74 7.59 23.63
N LEU A 98 -8.04 8.01 22.40
CA LEU A 98 -7.39 7.50 21.19
C LEU A 98 -5.89 7.82 21.22
N ALA A 99 -5.06 6.83 20.92
CA ALA A 99 -3.62 7.06 20.85
C ALA A 99 -3.27 8.01 19.69
N TYR A 100 -2.30 8.91 19.92
CA TYR A 100 -2.02 9.98 18.95
C TYR A 100 -1.52 9.46 17.60
N TRP A 101 -0.91 8.27 17.60
CA TRP A 101 -0.38 7.57 16.43
C TRP A 101 -1.44 6.76 15.69
N CYS A 102 -2.69 6.75 16.15
CA CYS A 102 -3.77 6.12 15.41
C CYS A 102 -4.33 7.07 14.34
N PRO A 103 -4.51 6.62 13.10
CA PRO A 103 -5.34 7.33 12.15
C PRO A 103 -6.80 7.33 12.62
N THR A 104 -7.53 8.35 12.17
CA THR A 104 -8.99 8.45 12.32
C THR A 104 -9.72 8.14 11.03
N SER A 105 -9.00 8.16 9.90
CA SER A 105 -9.55 8.01 8.55
C SER A 105 -9.46 6.60 7.97
N ILE A 106 -8.75 5.67 8.61
CA ILE A 106 -8.58 4.28 8.17
C ILE A 106 -8.79 3.36 9.37
N LYS A 107 -9.71 2.39 9.29
CA LYS A 107 -10.11 1.60 10.47
C LYS A 107 -9.20 0.40 10.73
N ASP A 108 -8.75 -0.29 9.68
CA ASP A 108 -8.04 -1.56 9.77
C ASP A 108 -7.07 -1.77 8.60
N THR A 109 -6.31 -2.87 8.68
CA THR A 109 -5.30 -3.21 7.69
C THR A 109 -5.87 -3.55 6.32
N ASP A 110 -7.10 -4.06 6.23
CA ASP A 110 -7.73 -4.39 4.93
C ASP A 110 -8.06 -3.13 4.16
N GLU A 111 -8.61 -2.12 4.84
CA GLU A 111 -8.87 -0.81 4.27
C GLU A 111 -7.57 -0.11 3.82
N ALA A 112 -6.52 -0.20 4.64
CA ALA A 112 -5.20 0.34 4.31
C ALA A 112 -4.58 -0.34 3.07
N ILE A 113 -4.64 -1.68 3.00
CA ILE A 113 -4.15 -2.45 1.85
C ILE A 113 -4.94 -2.10 0.59
N SER A 114 -6.27 -2.09 0.69
CA SER A 114 -7.16 -1.73 -0.42
C SER A 114 -6.88 -0.32 -0.95
N PHE A 115 -6.59 0.64 -0.05
CA PHE A 115 -6.22 2.00 -0.43
C PHE A 115 -4.94 2.02 -1.29
N VAL A 116 -3.91 1.30 -0.89
CA VAL A 116 -2.65 1.20 -1.64
C VAL A 116 -2.86 0.50 -2.98
N GLU A 117 -3.57 -0.62 -3.00
CA GLU A 117 -3.89 -1.36 -4.22
C GLU A 117 -4.64 -0.48 -5.23
N ASN A 118 -5.62 0.29 -4.78
CA ASN A 118 -6.35 1.23 -5.63
C ASN A 118 -5.44 2.28 -6.27
N ILE A 119 -4.48 2.82 -5.51
CA ILE A 119 -3.49 3.77 -6.03
C ILE A 119 -2.58 3.12 -7.06
N LEU A 120 -2.09 1.90 -6.78
CA LEU A 120 -1.26 1.16 -7.71
C LEU A 120 -2.03 0.84 -9.01
N ASN A 121 -3.28 0.41 -8.90
CA ASN A 121 -4.15 0.13 -10.05
C ASN A 121 -4.39 1.37 -10.91
N LEU A 122 -4.70 2.52 -10.29
CA LEU A 122 -4.84 3.79 -11.01
C LEU A 122 -3.56 4.19 -11.75
N ASN A 123 -2.40 3.95 -11.14
CA ASN A 123 -1.10 4.19 -11.79
C ASN A 123 -0.86 3.25 -12.99
N PHE A 124 -1.28 1.99 -12.88
CA PHE A 124 -1.21 1.02 -13.99
C PHE A 124 -2.11 1.41 -15.15
N GLU A 125 -3.37 1.78 -14.89
CA GLU A 125 -4.30 2.26 -15.92
C GLU A 125 -3.74 3.49 -16.65
N GLY A 126 -3.25 4.47 -15.90
CA GLY A 126 -2.60 5.66 -16.48
C GLY A 126 -1.35 5.33 -17.32
N LEU A 127 -0.63 4.27 -16.98
CA LEU A 127 0.53 3.81 -17.75
C LEU A 127 0.12 3.08 -19.04
N ILE A 128 -0.93 2.24 -18.98
CA ILE A 128 -1.53 1.58 -20.15
C ILE A 128 -2.05 2.63 -21.14
N ASP A 129 -2.74 3.66 -20.65
CA ASP A 129 -3.25 4.76 -21.48
C ASP A 129 -2.13 5.52 -22.19
N LYS A 130 -1.02 5.80 -21.49
CA LYS A 130 0.17 6.41 -22.10
C LYS A 130 0.78 5.50 -23.17
N PHE A 131 0.88 4.20 -22.90
CA PHE A 131 1.45 3.24 -23.84
C PHE A 131 0.60 3.10 -25.12
N ASN A 132 -0.73 3.06 -24.96
CA ASN A 132 -1.67 3.02 -26.08
C ASN A 132 -1.61 4.30 -26.93
N LYS A 133 -1.47 5.47 -26.30
CA LYS A 133 -1.24 6.75 -27.02
C LYS A 133 0.07 6.76 -27.81
N VAL A 134 1.15 6.22 -27.24
CA VAL A 134 2.46 6.14 -27.92
C VAL A 134 2.45 5.14 -29.09
N LYS A 135 1.71 4.03 -28.96
CA LYS A 135 1.50 3.08 -30.08
C LYS A 135 0.61 3.66 -31.18
N GLY A 136 -0.43 4.42 -30.82
CA GLY A 136 -1.29 5.11 -31.79
C GLY A 136 -0.52 6.15 -32.62
N ALA A 137 0.40 6.89 -31.99
CA ALA A 137 1.19 7.93 -32.64
C ALA A 137 2.30 7.40 -33.59
N LYS A 138 2.51 6.09 -33.69
CA LYS A 138 3.50 5.47 -34.61
C LYS A 138 2.87 4.93 -35.90
N ASN A 139 1.56 5.07 -36.08
CA ASN A 139 0.83 4.61 -37.26
C ASN A 139 0.37 5.75 -38.19
N ASP A 140 0.80 6.98 -37.93
CA ASP A 140 0.57 8.16 -38.79
C ASP A 140 1.86 8.60 -39.49
#